data_AF-A0A3B8N2R5-F1
#
_entry.id   AF-A0A3B8N2R5-F1
#
_cell.length_a   1.000
_cell.length_b   1.000
_cell.length_c   1.000
_cell.angle_alpha   90.00
_cell.angle_beta   90.00
_cell.angle_gamma   90.00
#
_symmetry.space_group_name_H-M   'P 1'
#
loop_
_entity.id
_entity.type
_entity.pdbx_description
1 polymer ?
#
loop_
_entity_poly.entity_id
_entity_poly.type
_entity_poly.pdbx_seq_one_letter_code
_entity_poly.pdbx_strand_id
1 'polypeptide(L)'
;GGTIIVLGLFSQHPEKPITGKFLGTGMHGGVIYIRGELDPFFLGKNLKISPINEEDLTYLKTILTEYCADMDENLESIINDRFSKITPVSHRPYGNLYAY
;
A
#
# COMPACT_ATOMS: atom_id res chain seq x y z
N GLY A 1 3.17 9.51 -10.01
CA GLY A 1 2.20 8.52 -9.53
C GLY A 1 1.52 9.05 -8.29
N GLY A 2 0.43 8.44 -7.84
CA GLY A 2 -0.28 8.81 -6.61
C GLY A 2 0.00 7.85 -5.46
N THR A 3 -0.79 8.00 -4.39
CA THR A 3 -0.80 7.12 -3.23
C THR A 3 -2.10 6.32 -3.22
N ILE A 4 -2.02 5.02 -2.95
CA ILE A 4 -3.16 4.18 -2.60
C ILE A 4 -2.95 3.68 -1.16
N ILE A 5 -3.99 3.75 -0.33
CA ILE A 5 -3.98 3.19 1.03
C ILE A 5 -5.09 2.15 1.11
N VAL A 6 -4.75 0.91 1.46
CA VAL A 6 -5.68 -0.21 1.59
C VAL A 6 -5.79 -0.59 3.05
N LEU A 7 -6.93 -0.28 3.67
CA LEU A 7 -7.16 -0.46 5.10
C LEU A 7 -7.86 -1.78 5.46
N GLY A 8 -8.76 -2.28 4.60
CA GLY A 8 -9.49 -3.52 4.89
C GLY A 8 -10.39 -3.48 6.13
N LEU A 9 -10.84 -2.30 6.57
CA LEU A 9 -11.63 -2.13 7.81
C LEU A 9 -12.94 -2.92 7.81
N PHE A 10 -13.60 -3.03 6.66
CA PHE A 10 -14.94 -3.61 6.53
C PHE A 10 -14.94 -4.95 5.79
N SER A 11 -13.83 -5.71 5.85
CA SER A 11 -13.79 -7.02 5.22
C SER A 11 -14.77 -7.97 5.90
N GLN A 12 -15.68 -8.57 5.13
CA GLN A 12 -16.53 -9.68 5.60
C GLN A 12 -15.75 -10.98 5.77
N HIS A 13 -14.49 -11.01 5.31
CA HIS A 13 -13.59 -12.15 5.34
C HIS A 13 -12.21 -11.72 5.85
N PRO A 14 -12.05 -11.41 7.15
CA PRO A 14 -10.79 -10.93 7.72
C PRO A 14 -9.65 -11.95 7.63
N GLU A 15 -9.98 -13.24 7.44
CA GLU A 15 -9.01 -14.32 7.25
C GLU A 15 -8.40 -14.35 5.84
N LYS A 16 -9.03 -13.67 4.88
CA LYS A 16 -8.55 -13.63 3.49
C LYS A 16 -7.49 -12.54 3.32
N PRO A 17 -6.56 -12.72 2.37
CA PRO A 17 -5.62 -11.67 2.02
C PRO A 17 -6.33 -10.35 1.72
N ILE A 18 -5.82 -9.25 2.27
CA ILE A 18 -6.36 -7.90 2.08
C ILE A 18 -6.31 -7.44 0.61
N THR A 19 -5.47 -8.07 -0.21
CA THR A 19 -5.38 -7.84 -1.65
C THR A 19 -5.52 -9.14 -2.45
N GLY A 20 -5.93 -9.01 -3.70
CA GLY A 20 -5.96 -10.12 -4.66
C GLY A 20 -4.58 -10.44 -5.24
N LYS A 21 -4.53 -11.46 -6.11
CA LYS A 21 -3.34 -11.79 -6.89
C LYS A 21 -2.94 -10.62 -7.82
N PHE A 22 -1.65 -10.56 -8.15
CA PHE A 22 -1.08 -9.60 -9.11
C PHE A 22 -1.06 -8.14 -8.61
N LEU A 23 -0.99 -7.93 -7.29
CA LEU A 23 -0.93 -6.59 -6.69
C LEU A 23 0.18 -5.75 -7.34
N GLY A 24 -0.22 -4.58 -7.84
CA GLY A 24 0.69 -3.59 -8.43
C GLY A 24 1.37 -4.01 -9.73
N THR A 25 0.87 -5.05 -10.42
CA THR A 25 1.40 -5.41 -11.74
C THR A 25 1.30 -4.22 -12.69
N GLY A 26 2.39 -3.92 -13.42
CA GLY A 26 2.47 -2.74 -14.27
C GLY A 26 2.66 -1.40 -13.53
N MET A 27 2.86 -1.40 -12.20
CA MET A 27 3.13 -0.16 -11.47
C MET A 27 4.49 0.43 -11.86
N HIS A 28 4.47 1.64 -12.43
CA HIS A 28 5.67 2.41 -12.83
C HIS A 28 6.02 3.55 -11.85
N GLY A 29 5.10 3.95 -10.98
CA GLY A 29 5.33 5.01 -10.00
C GLY A 29 4.19 5.15 -8.99
N GLY A 30 4.44 5.92 -7.92
CA GLY A 30 3.55 6.04 -6.78
C GLY A 30 3.93 5.10 -5.63
N VAL A 31 3.04 5.00 -4.64
CA VAL A 31 3.20 4.15 -3.45
C VAL A 31 1.86 3.52 -3.09
N ILE A 32 1.90 2.27 -2.63
CA ILE A 32 0.74 1.62 -2.01
C ILE A 32 1.10 1.35 -0.56
N TYR A 33 0.23 1.76 0.37
CA TYR A 33 0.28 1.36 1.77
C TYR A 33 -0.82 0.34 2.05
N ILE A 34 -0.48 -0.71 2.77
CA ILE A 34 -1.42 -1.75 3.19
C ILE A 34 -1.39 -1.81 4.71
N ARG A 35 -2.57 -1.72 5.35
CA ARG A 35 -2.70 -2.00 6.79
C ARG A 35 -2.59 -3.52 6.99
N GLY A 36 -1.54 -3.94 7.67
CA GLY A 36 -1.17 -5.32 7.91
C GLY A 36 0.08 -5.76 7.14
N GLU A 37 0.36 -7.06 7.24
CA GLU A 37 1.45 -7.72 6.53
C GLU A 37 0.95 -8.27 5.20
N LEU A 38 1.85 -8.30 4.20
CA LEU A 38 1.56 -8.83 2.88
C LEU A 38 2.52 -9.97 2.57
N ASP A 39 1.98 -11.11 2.15
CA ASP A 39 2.78 -12.19 1.57
C ASP A 39 3.35 -11.74 0.20
N PRO A 40 4.68 -11.73 0.03
CA PRO A 40 5.33 -11.38 -1.24
C PRO A 40 4.83 -12.19 -2.44
N PHE A 41 4.23 -13.36 -2.24
CA PHE A 41 3.62 -14.16 -3.29
C PHE A 41 2.54 -13.40 -4.10
N PHE A 42 1.85 -12.43 -3.50
CA PHE A 42 0.82 -11.64 -4.19
C PHE A 42 1.40 -10.50 -5.03
N LEU A 43 2.70 -10.24 -4.92
CA LEU A 43 3.36 -9.06 -5.46
C LEU A 43 3.82 -9.24 -6.92
N GLY A 44 3.65 -8.22 -7.75
CA GLY A 44 4.25 -8.18 -9.09
C GLY A 44 5.79 -8.21 -9.04
N LYS A 45 6.43 -8.86 -10.03
CA LYS A 45 7.89 -9.10 -10.09
C LYS A 45 8.79 -7.85 -9.91
N ASN A 46 8.29 -6.66 -10.21
CA ASN A 46 9.06 -5.42 -10.21
C ASN A 46 8.71 -4.47 -9.05
N LEU A 47 8.18 -5.03 -7.97
CA LEU A 47 7.83 -4.28 -6.77
C LEU A 47 8.62 -4.79 -5.58
N LYS A 48 8.74 -3.93 -4.58
CA LYS A 48 9.29 -4.27 -3.27
C LYS A 48 8.30 -3.95 -2.17
N ILE A 49 8.27 -4.80 -1.15
CA ILE A 49 7.61 -4.52 0.12
C ILE A 49 8.70 -4.04 1.10
N SER A 50 8.42 -2.98 1.83
CA SER A 50 9.27 -2.47 2.90
C SER A 50 8.42 -2.04 4.10
N PRO A 51 8.98 -2.02 5.32
CA PRO A 51 8.32 -1.34 6.44
C PRO A 51 8.13 0.15 6.12
N ILE A 52 7.13 0.77 6.74
CA ILE A 52 6.97 2.22 6.72
C ILE A 52 8.05 2.88 7.59
N ASN A 53 8.47 4.09 7.22
CA ASN A 53 9.33 4.94 8.05
C ASN A 53 8.53 6.07 8.73
N GLU A 54 9.20 6.98 9.44
CA GLU A 54 8.54 8.10 10.13
C GLU A 54 7.86 9.11 9.17
N GLU A 55 8.44 9.33 7.99
CA GLU A 55 7.87 10.18 6.95
C GLU A 55 6.57 9.57 6.41
N ASP A 56 6.60 8.26 6.13
CA ASP A 56 5.44 7.47 5.70
C ASP A 56 4.34 7.51 6.77
N LEU A 57 4.70 7.35 8.05
CA LEU A 57 3.76 7.43 9.16
C LEU A 57 3.11 8.81 9.28
N THR A 58 3.90 9.88 9.13
CA THR A 58 3.41 11.27 9.18
C THR A 58 2.46 11.55 8.01
N TYR A 59 2.81 11.05 6.82
CA TYR A 59 1.98 11.14 5.64
C TYR A 59 0.66 10.36 5.80
N LEU A 60 0.73 9.11 6.29
CA LEU A 60 -0.44 8.29 6.59
C LEU A 60 -1.36 8.96 7.61
N LYS A 61 -0.81 9.53 8.70
CA LYS A 61 -1.60 10.28 9.70
C LYS A 61 -2.38 11.42 9.07
N THR A 62 -1.74 12.19 8.19
CA THR A 62 -2.40 13.31 7.50
C THR A 62 -3.60 12.83 6.68
N ILE A 63 -3.39 11.84 5.80
CA ILE A 63 -4.44 11.34 4.91
C ILE A 63 -5.54 10.61 5.70
N LEU A 64 -5.16 9.82 6.70
CA LEU A 64 -6.11 9.04 7.49
C LEU A 64 -6.94 9.92 8.45
N THR A 65 -6.42 11.08 8.86
CA THR A 65 -7.21 12.04 9.64
C THR A 65 -8.40 12.55 8.83
N GLU A 66 -8.17 12.94 7.56
CA GLU A 66 -9.23 13.38 6.65
C GLU A 66 -10.22 12.24 6.37
N TYR A 67 -9.71 11.05 6.02
CA TYR A 67 -10.54 9.86 5.81
C TYR A 67 -11.44 9.53 7.01
N CYS A 68 -10.89 9.59 8.23
CA CYS A 68 -11.65 9.29 9.45
C CYS A 68 -12.76 10.31 9.71
N ALA A 69 -12.50 11.59 9.44
CA ALA A 69 -13.52 12.63 9.57
C ALA A 69 -14.67 12.44 8.58
N ASP A 70 -14.36 12.03 7.35
CA ASP A 70 -15.36 11.82 6.29
C ASP A 70 -16.16 10.52 6.47
N MET A 71 -15.54 9.49 7.04
CA MET A 71 -16.12 8.14 7.15
C MET A 71 -16.64 7.81 8.55
N ASP A 72 -16.52 8.74 9.50
CA ASP A 72 -16.85 8.55 10.93
C ASP A 72 -16.08 7.37 11.55
N GLU A 73 -14.78 7.30 11.28
CA GLU A 73 -13.88 6.25 11.75
C GLU A 73 -12.89 6.76 12.82
N ASN A 74 -12.31 5.85 13.59
CA ASN A 74 -11.34 6.21 14.62
C ASN A 74 -9.89 6.09 14.14
N LEU A 75 -9.20 7.23 14.00
CA LEU A 75 -7.81 7.28 13.53
C LEU A 75 -6.86 6.37 14.34
N GLU A 76 -6.95 6.42 15.67
CA GLU A 76 -6.07 5.65 16.56
C GLU A 76 -6.25 4.13 16.38
N SER A 77 -7.47 3.67 16.08
CA SER A 77 -7.74 2.26 15.81
C SER A 77 -7.09 1.77 14.50
N ILE A 78 -6.80 2.68 13.58
CA ILE A 78 -6.24 2.38 12.25
C ILE A 78 -4.73 2.57 12.24
N ILE A 79 -4.24 3.70 12.77
CA ILE A 79 -2.83 4.10 12.64
C ILE A 79 -1.90 3.28 13.54
N ASN A 80 -2.43 2.68 14.61
CA ASN A 80 -1.65 1.85 15.53
C ASN A 80 -1.41 0.43 15.02
N ASP A 81 -2.02 0.05 13.89
CA ASP A 81 -1.72 -1.20 13.22
C ASP A 81 -0.39 -1.14 12.44
N ARG A 82 0.10 -2.33 12.06
CA ARG A 82 1.26 -2.44 11.16
C ARG A 82 0.87 -1.95 9.77
N PHE A 83 1.83 -1.35 9.07
CA PHE A 83 1.68 -1.01 7.66
C PHE A 83 2.85 -1.54 6.83
N SER A 84 2.51 -2.04 5.65
CA SER A 84 3.46 -2.43 4.61
C SER A 84 3.45 -1.38 3.50
N LYS A 85 4.64 -0.96 3.04
CA LYS A 85 4.82 -0.05 1.91
C LYS A 85 5.23 -0.82 0.67
N ILE A 86 4.54 -0.59 -0.44
CA ILE A 86 4.85 -1.16 -1.74
C ILE A 86 5.26 -0.05 -2.70
N THR A 87 6.42 -0.24 -3.33
CA THR A 87 6.96 0.69 -4.34
C THR A 87 7.60 -0.07 -5.51
N PRO A 88 7.70 0.52 -6.71
CA PRO A 88 8.49 -0.03 -7.79
C PRO A 88 9.97 -0.18 -7.40
N VAL A 89 10.62 -1.25 -7.87
CA VAL A 89 12.06 -1.46 -7.64
C VAL A 89 12.93 -0.43 -8.36
N SER A 90 12.43 0.18 -9.44
CA SER A 90 13.11 1.25 -10.16
C SER A 90 12.11 2.26 -10.75
N HIS A 91 12.60 3.44 -11.13
CA HIS A 91 11.80 4.46 -11.84
C HIS A 91 11.42 4.03 -13.27
N ARG A 92 12.06 2.98 -13.81
CA ARG A 92 11.82 2.39 -15.13
C ARG A 92 11.82 0.86 -15.05
N PRO A 93 10.84 0.23 -14.37
CA PRO A 93 10.86 -1.21 -14.14
C PRO A 93 10.74 -2.04 -15.43
N TYR A 94 10.41 -1.40 -16.55
CA TYR A 94 10.31 -1.98 -17.89
C TYR A 94 11.10 -1.18 -18.94
N GLY A 95 12.11 -0.39 -18.52
CA GLY A 95 12.88 0.47 -19.44
C GLY A 95 13.52 -0.31 -20.60
N ASN A 96 13.85 -1.59 -20.40
CA ASN A 96 14.44 -2.47 -21.40
C ASN A 96 13.41 -3.20 -22.30
N LEU A 97 12.09 -3.01 -22.08
CA LEU A 97 11.04 -3.62 -22.92
C LEU A 97 10.57 -2.69 -24.05
N TYR A 98 10.88 -1.40 -23.98
CA TYR A 98 10.40 -0.38 -24.93
C TYR A 98 11.52 0.39 -25.65
N ALA A 99 12.79 0.05 -25.44
CA ALA A 99 13.91 0.65 -26.13
C ALA A 99 14.69 -0.44 -26.88
N TYR A 100 14.53 -0.45 -28.21
CA TYR A 100 15.53 -0.91 -29.17
C TYR A 100 16.34 0.30 -29.62
#